data_AF-A0A511D345-F1
#
_entry.id   AF-A0A511D345-F1
#
_cell.length_a   1.000
_cell.length_b   1.000
_cell.length_c   1.000
_cell.angle_alpha   90.00
_cell.angle_beta   90.00
_cell.angle_gamma   90.00
#
_symmetry.space_group_name_H-M   'P 1'
#
loop_
_entity.id
_entity.type
_entity.pdbx_description
1 polymer ?
#
loop_
_entity_poly.entity_id
_entity_poly.type
_entity_poly.pdbx_seq_one_letter_code
_entity_poly.pdbx_strand_id
1 'polypeptide(L)'
;MGIDTSTAVGRMFFHILGAIAEFEHALMSERILDGLAAARARGRTGGQKPKLGPRQVALARQMYDETGPDGKRRYTVAEIAAEFGVPRPTTYRHLGKPPGPAPAP
;
A
#
# COMPACT_ATOMS: atom_id res chain seq x y z
N MET A 1 0.11 -3.11 -40.67
CA MET A 1 0.00 -1.78 -41.28
C MET A 1 0.72 -0.80 -40.38
N GLY A 2 1.81 -0.19 -40.86
CA GLY A 2 2.60 0.76 -40.08
C GLY A 2 2.25 2.20 -40.48
N ILE A 3 2.20 3.10 -39.51
CA ILE A 3 2.06 4.53 -39.76
C ILE A 3 3.46 5.09 -40.02
N ASP A 4 3.68 5.62 -41.22
CA ASP A 4 4.94 6.29 -41.57
C ASP A 4 4.93 7.74 -41.09
N THR A 5 5.49 7.99 -39.91
CA THR A 5 5.58 9.31 -39.28
C THR A 5 6.61 10.25 -39.94
N SER A 6 7.33 9.79 -40.96
CA SER A 6 8.16 10.69 -41.79
C SER A 6 7.31 11.58 -42.70
N THR A 7 6.08 11.16 -43.02
CA THR A 7 5.13 11.92 -43.84
C THR A 7 4.24 12.85 -43.00
N ALA A 8 3.79 13.96 -43.60
CA ALA A 8 2.85 14.88 -42.94
C ALA A 8 1.54 14.18 -42.54
N VAL A 9 1.02 13.31 -43.41
CA VAL A 9 -0.19 12.51 -43.18
C VAL A 9 0.03 11.53 -42.04
N GLY A 10 1.15 10.80 -42.01
CA GLY A 10 1.42 9.84 -40.94
C GLY A 10 1.61 10.50 -39.58
N ARG A 11 2.20 11.70 -39.50
CA ARG A 11 2.23 12.47 -38.24
C ARG A 11 0.83 12.88 -37.78
N MET A 12 -0.03 13.33 -38.69
CA MET A 12 -1.40 13.67 -38.36
C MET A 12 -2.15 12.46 -37.78
N PHE A 13 -2.09 11.30 -38.43
CA PHE A 13 -2.71 10.08 -37.93
C PHE A 13 -2.13 9.64 -36.58
N PHE A 14 -0.81 9.75 -36.40
CA PHE A 14 -0.16 9.47 -35.12
C PHE A 14 -0.71 10.37 -34.00
N HIS A 15 -0.87 11.68 -34.24
CA HIS A 15 -1.44 12.60 -33.25
C HIS A 15 -2.91 12.32 -32.94
N ILE A 16 -3.72 12.00 -33.95
CA ILE A 16 -5.13 11.64 -33.75
C ILE A 16 -5.22 10.38 -32.86
N LEU A 17 -4.42 9.36 -33.15
CA LEU A 17 -4.38 8.15 -32.34
C LEU A 17 -3.89 8.41 -30.92
N GLY A 18 -2.90 9.28 -30.74
CA GLY A 18 -2.44 9.73 -29.43
C GLY A 18 -3.57 10.41 -28.64
N ALA A 19 -4.30 11.33 -29.27
CA ALA A 19 -5.42 12.03 -28.65
C ALA A 19 -6.56 11.08 -28.26
N ILE A 20 -6.87 10.09 -29.10
CA ILE A 20 -7.86 9.04 -28.78
C ILE A 20 -7.39 8.19 -27.60
N ALA A 21 -6.12 7.76 -27.59
CA ALA A 21 -5.59 6.94 -26.51
C ALA A 21 -5.60 7.69 -25.16
N GLU A 22 -5.28 8.99 -25.15
CA GLU A 22 -5.37 9.84 -23.96
C GLU A 22 -6.82 9.99 -23.48
N PHE A 23 -7.76 10.20 -24.41
CA PHE A 23 -9.18 10.29 -24.09
C PHE A 23 -9.73 8.99 -23.48
N GLU A 24 -9.41 7.84 -24.07
CA GLU A 24 -9.80 6.53 -23.54
C GLU A 24 -9.20 6.27 -22.15
N HIS A 25 -7.93 6.63 -21.95
CA HIS A 25 -7.27 6.50 -20.65
C HIS A 25 -7.93 7.38 -19.58
N ALA A 26 -8.31 8.62 -19.93
CA ALA A 26 -9.02 9.51 -19.03
C ALA A 26 -10.37 8.92 -18.59
N LEU A 27 -11.20 8.47 -19.55
CA LEU A 27 -12.48 7.82 -19.25
C LEU A 27 -12.34 6.55 -18.40
N MET A 28 -11.31 5.74 -18.66
CA MET A 28 -11.04 4.55 -17.86
C MET A 28 -10.61 4.92 -16.44
N SER A 29 -9.79 5.95 -16.29
CA SER A 29 -9.33 6.45 -14.99
C SER A 29 -10.49 6.94 -14.13
N GLU A 30 -11.41 7.74 -14.70
CA GLU A 30 -12.63 8.19 -14.02
C GLU A 30 -13.47 7.01 -13.52
N ARG A 31 -13.70 6.01 -14.38
CA ARG A 31 -14.45 4.80 -14.00
C ARG A 31 -13.77 4.01 -12.88
N ILE A 32 -12.45 3.92 -12.87
CA ILE A 32 -11.69 3.24 -11.80
C ILE A 32 -11.85 4.00 -10.48
N LEU A 33 -11.78 5.32 -10.51
CA LEU A 33 -11.97 6.16 -9.32
C LEU A 33 -13.38 6.00 -8.76
N ASP A 34 -14.41 6.04 -9.60
CA ASP A 34 -15.80 5.80 -9.20
C ASP A 34 -15.99 4.40 -8.59
N GLY A 35 -15.43 3.38 -9.22
CA GLY A 35 -15.46 2.01 -8.71
C GLY A 35 -14.76 1.87 -7.36
N LEU A 36 -13.64 2.56 -7.18
CA LEU A 36 -12.89 2.58 -5.92
C LEU A 36 -13.65 3.35 -4.83
N ALA A 37 -14.29 4.47 -5.16
CA ALA A 37 -15.15 5.22 -4.26
C ALA A 37 -16.35 4.37 -3.80
N ALA A 38 -17.04 3.70 -4.73
CA ALA A 38 -18.13 2.79 -4.41
C ALA A 38 -17.67 1.59 -3.56
N ALA A 39 -16.46 1.06 -3.79
CA ALA A 39 -15.89 0.00 -2.96
C ALA A 39 -15.59 0.50 -1.53
N ARG A 40 -15.04 1.71 -1.37
CA ARG A 40 -14.81 2.32 -0.06
C ARG A 40 -16.11 2.61 0.69
N ALA A 41 -17.15 3.10 0.00
CA ALA A 41 -18.47 3.31 0.59
C ALA A 41 -19.09 2.02 1.14
N ARG A 42 -18.78 0.86 0.52
CA ARG A 42 -19.13 -0.48 1.03
C ARG A 42 -18.21 -1.02 2.12
N GLY A 43 -17.26 -0.21 2.63
CA GLY A 43 -16.36 -0.58 3.71
C GLY A 43 -15.04 -1.23 3.29
N ARG A 44 -14.72 -1.31 1.98
CA ARG A 44 -13.43 -1.84 1.53
C ARG A 44 -12.32 -0.81 1.76
N THR A 45 -11.39 -1.09 2.66
CA THR A 45 -10.24 -0.21 2.96
C THR A 45 -9.24 -0.10 1.80
N GLY A 46 -9.03 -1.18 1.04
CA GLY A 46 -8.01 -1.24 -0.01
C GLY A 46 -6.57 -1.36 0.54
N GLY A 47 -5.58 -1.27 -0.35
CA GLY A 47 -4.15 -1.34 0.01
C GLY A 47 -3.63 -2.76 0.33
N GLN A 48 -2.33 -2.83 0.66
CA GLN A 48 -1.69 -4.09 1.06
C GLN A 48 -2.17 -4.51 2.45
N LYS A 49 -2.53 -5.79 2.60
CA LYS A 49 -2.84 -6.36 3.92
C LYS A 49 -1.62 -6.26 4.85
N PRO A 50 -1.80 -5.85 6.12
CA PRO A 50 -0.72 -5.88 7.10
C PRO A 50 -0.09 -7.27 7.22
N LYS A 51 1.24 -7.34 7.36
CA LYS A 51 1.96 -8.60 7.54
C LYS A 51 1.71 -9.23 8.92
N LEU A 52 1.38 -8.41 9.91
CA LEU A 52 0.97 -8.84 11.25
C LEU A 52 -0.50 -8.51 11.46
N GLY A 53 -1.29 -9.51 11.82
CA GLY A 53 -2.67 -9.30 12.28
C GLY A 53 -2.73 -8.65 13.66
N PRO A 54 -3.91 -8.14 14.10
CA PRO A 54 -4.04 -7.42 15.37
C PRO A 54 -3.55 -8.21 16.59
N ARG A 55 -3.84 -9.53 16.63
CA ARG A 55 -3.37 -10.41 17.71
C ARG A 55 -1.85 -10.56 17.72
N GLN A 56 -1.24 -10.70 16.55
CA GLN A 56 0.22 -10.80 16.43
C GLN A 56 0.90 -9.49 16.81
N VAL A 57 0.31 -8.34 16.47
CA VAL A 57 0.81 -7.03 16.92
C VAL A 57 0.75 -6.91 18.43
N ALA A 58 -0.34 -7.35 19.07
CA ALA A 58 -0.46 -7.35 20.53
C ALA A 58 0.60 -8.24 21.19
N LEU A 59 0.80 -9.46 20.67
CA LEU A 59 1.82 -10.38 21.19
C LEU A 59 3.24 -9.83 20.97
N ALA A 60 3.53 -9.25 19.80
CA ALA A 60 4.82 -8.62 19.52
C ALA A 60 5.12 -7.46 20.47
N ARG A 61 4.09 -6.66 20.85
CA ARG A 61 4.22 -5.61 21.86
C ARG A 61 4.51 -6.18 23.24
N GLN A 62 3.80 -7.23 23.64
CA GLN A 62 4.06 -7.92 24.91
C GLN A 62 5.50 -8.44 24.98
N MET A 63 5.99 -9.13 23.94
CA MET A 63 7.38 -9.62 23.88
C MET A 63 8.40 -8.47 23.90
N TYR A 64 8.06 -7.30 23.34
CA TYR A 64 8.93 -6.14 23.31
C TYR A 64 9.06 -5.44 24.67
N ASP A 65 7.95 -5.39 25.43
CA ASP A 65 7.88 -4.77 26.75
C ASP A 65 8.33 -5.73 27.87
N GLU A 66 8.36 -7.04 27.58
CA GLU A 66 8.80 -8.05 28.54
C GLU A 66 10.26 -7.84 28.93
N THR A 67 10.49 -7.71 30.23
CA THR A 67 11.79 -7.41 30.82
C THR A 67 12.23 -8.59 31.67
N GLY A 68 13.49 -9.01 31.53
CA GLY A 68 14.08 -10.07 32.33
C GLY A 68 14.41 -9.60 33.77
N PRO A 69 14.89 -10.53 34.62
CA PRO A 69 15.29 -10.24 36.00
C PRO A 69 16.32 -9.11 36.12
N ASP A 70 17.15 -8.95 35.09
CA ASP A 70 18.24 -7.97 35.02
C ASP A 70 17.77 -6.56 34.61
N GLY A 71 16.46 -6.32 34.51
CA GLY A 71 15.90 -5.04 34.08
C GLY A 71 16.10 -4.71 32.58
N LYS A 72 16.65 -5.64 31.80
CA LYS A 72 16.81 -5.54 30.34
C LYS A 72 15.69 -6.28 29.62
N ARG A 73 15.38 -5.85 28.40
CA ARG A 73 14.40 -6.54 27.55
C ARG A 73 14.75 -8.01 27.40
N ARG A 74 13.76 -8.87 27.57
CA ARG A 74 13.90 -10.32 27.44
C ARG A 74 14.14 -10.74 25.98
N TYR A 75 13.51 -10.05 25.04
CA TYR A 75 13.61 -10.33 23.61
C TYR A 75 14.14 -9.12 22.84
N THR A 76 15.03 -9.36 21.89
CA THR A 76 15.47 -8.37 20.92
C THR A 76 14.43 -8.22 19.80
N VAL A 77 14.44 -7.07 19.12
CA VAL A 77 13.58 -6.84 17.95
C VAL A 77 13.88 -7.83 16.81
N ALA A 78 15.10 -8.36 16.75
CA ALA A 78 15.48 -9.39 15.77
C ALA A 78 14.77 -10.72 16.04
N GLU A 79 14.74 -11.15 17.29
CA GLU A 79 14.07 -12.39 17.71
C GLU A 79 12.56 -12.26 17.54
N ILE A 80 11.97 -11.13 17.94
CA ILE A 80 10.54 -10.87 17.72
C ILE A 80 10.21 -10.89 16.23
N ALA A 81 11.06 -10.29 15.38
CA ALA A 81 10.87 -10.30 13.94
C ALA A 81 10.92 -11.72 13.35
N ALA A 82 11.89 -12.53 13.81
CA ALA A 82 12.05 -13.92 13.40
C ALA A 82 10.85 -14.78 13.82
N GLU A 83 10.35 -14.61 15.06
CA GLU A 83 9.20 -15.33 15.61
C GLU A 83 7.96 -15.18 14.72
N PHE A 84 7.69 -13.96 14.23
CA PHE A 84 6.56 -13.71 13.35
C PHE A 84 6.88 -13.83 11.86
N GLY A 85 8.10 -14.23 11.48
CA GLY A 85 8.51 -14.37 10.08
C GLY A 85 8.47 -13.06 9.29
N VAL A 86 8.67 -11.91 9.94
CA VAL A 86 8.62 -10.59 9.29
C VAL A 86 9.99 -9.88 9.38
N PRO A 87 10.33 -8.99 8.42
CA PRO A 87 11.55 -8.19 8.53
C PRO A 87 11.50 -7.23 9.72
N ARG A 88 12.65 -6.95 10.36
CA ARG A 88 12.77 -5.99 11.48
C ARG A 88 12.07 -4.63 11.24
N PRO A 89 12.14 -4.01 10.03
CA PRO A 89 11.41 -2.78 9.76
C PRO A 89 9.88 -2.92 9.89
N THR A 90 9.34 -4.09 9.55
CA THR A 90 7.91 -4.39 9.71
C THR A 90 7.55 -4.44 11.20
N THR A 91 8.38 -5.11 12.01
CA THR A 91 8.21 -5.16 13.46
C THR A 91 8.23 -3.74 14.05
N TYR A 92 9.22 -2.92 13.73
CA TYR A 92 9.27 -1.52 14.20
C TYR A 92 8.06 -0.69 13.78
N ARG A 93 7.56 -0.85 12.55
CA ARG A 93 6.35 -0.16 12.08
C ARG A 93 5.12 -0.48 12.94
N HIS A 94 5.05 -1.71 13.48
CA HIS A 94 3.94 -2.14 14.33
C HIS A 94 4.19 -1.89 15.83
N LEU A 95 5.46 -1.74 16.26
CA LEU A 95 5.85 -1.40 17.63
C LEU A 95 5.91 0.11 17.90
N GLY A 96 6.10 0.94 16.87
CA GLY A 96 6.03 2.40 16.95
C GLY A 96 4.67 2.89 17.46
N LYS A 97 4.61 4.16 17.89
CA LYS A 97 3.38 4.81 18.41
C LYS A 97 2.20 4.49 17.47
N PRO A 98 1.03 4.05 18.00
CA PRO A 98 -0.12 3.78 17.16
C PRO A 98 -0.41 5.01 16.28
N PRO A 99 -0.83 4.83 15.02
CA PRO A 99 -1.31 5.97 14.23
C PRO A 99 -2.39 6.66 15.07
N GLY A 100 -2.28 7.98 15.20
CA GLY A 100 -3.30 8.78 15.87
C GLY A 100 -4.68 8.53 15.25
N PRO A 101 -5.77 8.84 15.99
CA PRO A 101 -7.12 8.63 15.47
C PRO A 101 -7.25 9.25 14.07
N ALA A 102 -7.84 8.48 13.15
CA ALA A 102 -8.12 8.97 11.81
C ALA A 102 -8.89 10.30 11.90
N PRO A 103 -8.61 11.29 11.02
CA PRO A 103 -9.39 12.51 11.01
C PRO A 103 -10.88 12.15 10.85
N ALA A 104 -11.69 12.74 11.73
CA ALA A 104 -13.15 12.66 11.66
C ALA A 104 -13.63 13.12 10.26
N PRO A 105 -14.77 12.59 9.78
CA PRO A 105 -15.30 12.92 8.46
C PRO A 105 -15.53 14.42 8.27
#